data_AF-A0A1Q6BEP7-F1
#
_entry.id   AF-A0A1Q6BEP7-F1
#
_cell.length_a   1.000
_cell.length_b   1.000
_cell.length_c   1.000
_cell.angle_alpha   90.00
_cell.angle_beta   90.00
_cell.angle_gamma   90.00
#
_symmetry.space_group_name_H-M   'P 1'
#
loop_
_entity.id
_entity.type
_entity.pdbx_description
1 polymer ?
#
loop_
_entity_poly.entity_id
_entity_poly.type
_entity_poly.pdbx_seq_one_letter_code
_entity_poly.pdbx_strand_id
1 'polypeptide(L)'
;MDIRLLATLWLWNISPRLVVIVTTIAFSSCSWARLTPCNSKSDIVCLQLRAQQGKSSDQYDLAWIYLKGDGVTPKDDKKALYWFRKAAENGMAGAQYRLGRRYYSGDGVT
;
A
#
# COMPACT_ATOMS: atom_id res chain seq x y z
N MET A 1 -11.61 -36.01 -4.22
CA MET A 1 -12.60 -35.84 -5.31
C MET A 1 -13.19 -34.45 -5.15
N ASP A 2 -12.66 -33.47 -5.90
CA ASP A 2 -12.81 -32.04 -5.60
C ASP A 2 -14.01 -31.45 -6.33
N ILE A 3 -15.00 -31.01 -5.55
CA ILE A 3 -16.28 -30.46 -6.03
C ILE A 3 -16.05 -29.13 -6.81
N ARG A 4 -14.88 -28.50 -6.66
CA ARG A 4 -14.48 -27.26 -7.36
C ARG A 4 -14.21 -27.46 -8.85
N LEU A 5 -13.80 -28.65 -9.28
CA LEU A 5 -13.58 -28.97 -10.70
C LEU A 5 -14.89 -29.20 -11.46
N LEU A 6 -15.96 -29.59 -10.74
CA LEU A 6 -17.27 -29.82 -11.36
C LEU A 6 -17.99 -28.49 -11.69
N ALA A 7 -17.80 -27.45 -10.87
CA ALA A 7 -18.39 -26.13 -11.12
C ALA A 7 -17.79 -25.42 -12.36
N THR A 8 -16.51 -25.65 -12.64
CA THR A 8 -15.82 -25.05 -13.80
C THR A 8 -16.20 -25.71 -15.13
N LEU A 9 -16.59 -26.99 -15.11
CA LEU A 9 -17.00 -27.72 -16.31
C LEU A 9 -18.42 -27.34 -16.77
N TRP A 10 -19.33 -27.02 -15.85
CA TRP A 10 -20.69 -26.56 -16.20
C TRP A 10 -20.72 -25.18 -16.89
N LEU A 11 -19.72 -24.33 -16.64
CA LEU A 11 -19.65 -22.98 -17.22
C LEU A 11 -19.18 -22.94 -18.68
N TRP A 12 -18.58 -24.02 -19.21
CA TRP A 12 -18.18 -24.10 -20.63
C TRP A 12 -19.33 -24.44 -21.58
N ASN A 13 -20.50 -24.84 -21.05
CA ASN A 13 -21.68 -25.20 -21.85
C ASN A 13 -22.68 -24.04 -22.03
N ILE A 14 -22.38 -22.85 -21.50
CA ILE A 14 -23.25 -21.67 -21.57
C ILE A 14 -22.47 -20.58 -22.29
N SER A 15 -22.81 -20.34 -23.56
CA SER A 15 -22.39 -19.23 -24.45
C SER A 15 -21.07 -18.50 -24.12
N PRO A 16 -20.05 -18.53 -25.01
CA PRO A 16 -18.71 -17.97 -24.75
C PRO A 16 -18.69 -16.46 -24.43
N ARG A 17 -19.77 -15.73 -24.71
CA ARG A 17 -19.93 -14.31 -24.33
C ARG A 17 -20.09 -14.07 -22.83
N LEU A 18 -20.63 -15.02 -22.06
CA LEU A 18 -20.80 -14.88 -20.60
C LEU A 18 -19.55 -15.30 -19.81
N VAL A 19 -18.74 -16.21 -20.35
CA VAL A 19 -17.49 -16.69 -19.72
C VAL A 19 -16.49 -15.55 -19.52
N VAL A 20 -16.39 -14.61 -20.48
CA VAL A 20 -15.53 -13.41 -20.37
C VAL A 20 -16.03 -12.46 -19.27
N ILE A 21 -17.34 -12.38 -19.05
CA ILE A 21 -17.93 -11.49 -18.03
C ILE A 21 -17.65 -12.04 -16.62
N VAL A 22 -17.85 -13.34 -16.38
CA VAL A 22 -17.62 -13.93 -15.05
C VAL A 22 -16.12 -13.99 -14.70
N THR A 23 -15.26 -14.24 -15.69
CA THR A 23 -13.80 -14.23 -15.49
C THR A 23 -13.24 -12.83 -15.26
N THR A 24 -13.78 -11.79 -15.91
CA THR A 24 -13.36 -10.40 -15.65
C THR A 24 -13.90 -9.86 -14.32
N ILE A 25 -15.08 -10.29 -13.86
CA ILE A 25 -15.58 -9.98 -12.51
C ILE A 25 -14.70 -10.67 -11.44
N ALA A 26 -14.25 -11.90 -11.68
CA ALA A 26 -13.34 -12.60 -10.78
C ALA A 26 -11.92 -11.99 -10.73
N PHE A 27 -11.42 -11.44 -11.84
CA PHE A 27 -10.12 -10.75 -11.90
C PHE A 27 -10.16 -9.31 -11.37
N SER A 28 -11.26 -8.59 -11.58
CA SER A 28 -11.41 -7.20 -11.11
C SER A 28 -11.91 -7.10 -9.66
N SER A 29 -12.41 -8.21 -9.11
CA SER A 29 -12.84 -8.32 -7.72
C SER A 29 -12.14 -9.47 -7.01
N CYS A 30 -10.86 -9.27 -6.69
CA CYS A 30 -10.24 -9.98 -5.58
C CYS A 30 -10.89 -9.48 -4.27
N SER A 31 -12.18 -9.81 -4.08
CA SER A 31 -13.01 -9.28 -2.99
C SER A 31 -12.68 -9.92 -1.63
N TRP A 32 -11.93 -11.04 -1.63
CA TRP A 32 -11.46 -11.68 -0.40
C TRP A 32 -10.25 -10.99 0.22
N ALA A 33 -9.54 -10.13 -0.52
CA ALA A 33 -8.48 -9.30 0.03
C ALA A 33 -8.99 -8.04 0.78
N ARG A 34 -10.32 -7.80 0.81
CA ARG A 34 -10.93 -6.55 1.30
C ARG A 34 -11.40 -6.58 2.78
N LEU A 35 -11.06 -7.58 3.58
CA LEU A 35 -11.60 -7.67 4.95
C LEU A 35 -10.56 -7.97 6.04
N THR A 36 -9.36 -7.39 5.97
CA THR A 36 -8.68 -7.03 7.22
C THR A 36 -9.18 -5.64 7.63
N PRO A 37 -10.05 -5.51 8.64
CA PRO A 37 -10.39 -4.20 9.16
C PRO A 37 -9.10 -3.53 9.64
N CYS A 38 -8.78 -2.36 9.07
CA CYS A 38 -7.69 -1.52 9.53
C CYS A 38 -8.02 -0.96 10.93
N ASN A 39 -7.86 -1.82 11.95
CA ASN A 39 -8.13 -1.50 13.34
C ASN A 39 -6.84 -1.05 14.07
N SER A 40 -5.67 -1.42 13.55
CA SER A 40 -4.38 -1.07 14.15
C SER A 40 -3.72 0.10 13.44
N LYS A 41 -3.25 1.09 14.20
CA LYS A 41 -2.48 2.24 13.66
C LYS A 41 -1.09 1.83 13.16
N SER A 42 -0.53 0.70 13.64
CA SER A 42 0.84 0.28 13.35
C SER A 42 0.99 -0.63 12.12
N ASP A 43 -0.10 -1.09 11.52
CA ASP A 43 -0.03 -1.99 10.37
C ASP A 43 0.38 -1.23 9.11
N ILE A 44 1.54 -1.60 8.53
CA ILE A 44 2.13 -0.94 7.37
C ILE A 44 1.16 -0.89 6.17
N VAL A 45 0.42 -1.97 5.93
CA VAL A 45 -0.56 -2.05 4.84
C VAL A 45 -1.65 -1.00 5.01
N CYS A 46 -2.18 -0.83 6.23
CA CYS A 46 -3.19 0.18 6.52
C CYS A 46 -2.62 1.60 6.51
N LEU A 47 -1.37 1.79 6.93
CA LEU A 47 -0.68 3.07 6.81
C LEU A 47 -0.48 3.46 5.34
N GLN A 48 -0.09 2.53 4.46
CA GLN A 48 0.06 2.79 3.03
C GLN A 48 -1.25 3.24 2.38
N LEU A 49 -2.36 2.56 2.69
CA LEU A 49 -3.68 2.97 2.20
C LEU A 49 -4.07 4.37 2.68
N ARG A 50 -3.87 4.67 3.96
CA ARG A 50 -4.17 6.01 4.52
C ARG A 50 -3.22 7.10 4.02
N ALA A 51 -1.95 6.76 3.81
CA ALA A 51 -0.96 7.65 3.22
C ALA A 51 -1.31 8.00 1.77
N GLN A 52 -1.86 7.04 1.01
CA GLN A 52 -2.42 7.27 -0.33
C GLN A 52 -3.66 8.17 -0.30
N GLN A 53 -4.45 8.14 0.78
CA GLN A 53 -5.58 9.07 0.99
C GLN A 53 -5.13 10.50 1.34
N GLY A 54 -3.82 10.77 1.42
CA GLY A 54 -3.31 12.12 1.65
C GLY A 54 -3.21 12.54 3.11
N LYS A 55 -3.40 11.62 4.08
CA LYS A 55 -3.20 11.93 5.49
C LYS A 55 -1.72 12.14 5.78
N SER A 56 -1.33 13.39 6.05
CA SER A 56 0.06 13.78 6.28
C SER A 56 0.70 13.09 7.49
N SER A 57 -0.06 12.85 8.55
CA SER A 57 0.40 12.09 9.73
C SER A 57 0.79 10.65 9.36
N ASP A 58 -0.05 9.98 8.57
CA ASP A 58 0.19 8.60 8.16
C ASP A 58 1.36 8.50 7.17
N GLN A 59 1.53 9.51 6.31
CA GLN A 59 2.71 9.63 5.43
C GLN A 59 4.00 9.80 6.25
N TYR A 60 3.98 10.61 7.31
CA TYR A 60 5.13 10.79 8.19
C TYR A 60 5.48 9.52 8.97
N ASP A 61 4.48 8.82 9.51
CA ASP A 61 4.69 7.56 10.23
C ASP A 61 5.23 6.46 9.31
N LEU A 62 4.69 6.37 8.09
CA LEU A 62 5.18 5.43 7.08
C LEU A 62 6.63 5.75 6.67
N ALA A 63 6.98 7.03 6.52
CA ALA A 63 8.36 7.45 6.26
C ALA A 63 9.32 7.04 7.39
N TRP A 64 8.86 7.14 8.64
CA TRP A 64 9.63 6.75 9.82
C TRP A 64 9.88 5.24 9.87
N ILE A 65 8.88 4.43 9.48
CA ILE A 65 9.02 2.98 9.36
C ILE A 65 10.09 2.61 8.32
N TYR A 66 10.03 3.19 7.11
CA TYR A 66 11.04 2.93 6.08
C TYR A 66 12.45 3.36 6.48
N LEU A 67 12.57 4.42 7.29
CA LEU A 67 13.85 4.94 7.79
C LEU A 67 14.46 4.04 8.87
N LYS A 68 13.63 3.49 9.76
CA LYS A 68 14.09 2.58 10.82
C LYS A 68 14.28 1.15 10.33
N GLY A 69 13.50 0.73 9.34
CA GLY A 69 13.37 -0.67 8.94
C GLY A 69 12.45 -1.48 9.88
N ASP A 70 11.67 -0.83 10.74
CA ASP A 70 10.78 -1.49 11.70
C ASP A 70 9.59 -2.12 10.96
N GLY A 71 9.68 -3.43 10.67
CA GLY A 71 8.65 -4.16 9.92
C GLY A 71 8.79 -4.06 8.39
N VAL A 72 9.82 -3.38 7.89
CA VAL A 72 10.18 -3.37 6.47
C VAL A 72 11.66 -3.68 6.32
N THR A 73 11.96 -4.89 5.87
CA THR A 73 13.32 -5.32 5.53
C THR A 73 13.40 -5.49 4.00
N PRO A 74 14.33 -4.83 3.30
CA PRO A 74 15.37 -3.93 3.81
C PRO A 74 14.88 -2.50 4.09
N LYS A 75 15.63 -1.80 4.94
CA LYS A 75 15.52 -0.34 5.14
C LYS A 75 15.67 0.38 3.79
N ASP A 76 14.82 1.36 3.55
CA ASP A 76 14.78 2.11 2.28
C ASP A 76 14.69 3.61 2.54
N ASP A 77 15.86 4.25 2.60
CA ASP A 77 15.99 5.69 2.85
C ASP A 77 15.38 6.52 1.71
N LYS A 78 15.40 6.02 0.47
CA LYS A 78 14.82 6.73 -0.67
C LYS A 78 13.30 6.78 -0.55
N LYS A 79 12.66 5.66 -0.18
CA LYS A 79 11.21 5.63 0.12
C LYS A 79 10.86 6.48 1.33
N ALA A 80 11.69 6.47 2.37
CA ALA A 80 11.49 7.34 3.53
C ALA A 80 11.47 8.83 3.13
N LEU A 81 12.46 9.27 2.33
CA LEU A 81 12.53 10.65 1.83
C LEU A 81 11.34 11.02 0.94
N TYR A 82 10.89 10.10 0.08
CA TYR A 82 9.71 10.30 -0.75
C TYR A 82 8.45 10.58 0.10
N TRP A 83 8.20 9.79 1.13
CA TRP A 83 7.04 9.97 2.00
C TRP A 83 7.18 11.21 2.90
N PHE A 84 8.38 11.52 3.39
CA PHE A 84 8.62 12.79 4.08
C PHE A 84 8.34 13.99 3.18
N ARG A 85 8.71 13.94 1.89
CA ARG A 85 8.43 15.03 0.95
C ARG A 85 6.93 15.24 0.80
N LYS A 86 6.14 14.18 0.61
CA LYS A 86 4.68 14.29 0.54
C LYS A 86 4.05 14.84 1.81
N ALA A 87 4.51 14.39 2.98
CA ALA A 87 4.01 14.91 4.25
C ALA A 87 4.38 16.40 4.42
N ALA A 88 5.57 16.80 3.99
CA ALA A 88 6.05 18.18 4.05
C ALA A 88 5.31 19.12 3.09
N GLU A 89 4.97 18.64 1.88
CA GLU A 89 4.12 19.35 0.91
C GLU A 89 2.72 19.62 1.48
N ASN A 90 2.20 18.71 2.29
CA ASN A 90 0.94 18.87 3.03
C ASN A 90 1.09 19.71 4.33
N GLY A 91 2.22 20.40 4.52
CA GLY A 91 2.44 21.31 5.65
C GLY A 91 2.83 20.65 6.97
N MET A 92 3.19 19.36 6.98
CA MET A 92 3.58 18.69 8.22
C MET A 92 4.97 19.13 8.70
N ALA A 93 5.00 19.95 9.75
CA ALA A 93 6.22 20.52 10.32
C ALA A 93 7.27 19.46 10.70
N GLY A 94 6.84 18.31 11.24
CA GLY A 94 7.75 17.21 11.56
C GLY A 94 8.46 16.63 10.33
N ALA A 95 7.78 16.56 9.20
CA ALA A 95 8.35 16.07 7.95
C ALA A 95 9.32 17.11 7.34
N GLN A 96 8.95 18.40 7.37
CA GLN A 96 9.81 19.50 6.93
C GLN A 96 11.11 19.58 7.73
N TYR A 97 11.03 19.47 9.07
CA TYR A 97 12.19 19.43 9.95
C TYR A 97 13.12 18.26 9.62
N ARG A 98 12.56 17.06 9.38
CA ARG A 98 13.36 15.88 9.04
C ARG A 98 14.04 16.01 7.68
N LEU A 99 13.36 16.55 6.68
CA LEU A 99 13.98 16.84 5.39
C LEU A 99 15.08 17.87 5.52
N GLY A 100 14.84 18.97 6.23
CA GLY A 100 15.86 20.00 6.49
C GLY A 100 17.09 19.42 7.17
N ARG A 101 16.91 18.54 8.17
CA ARG A 101 18.01 17.81 8.79
C ARG A 101 18.76 16.89 7.83
N ARG A 102 18.06 16.16 6.95
CA ARG A 102 18.70 15.29 5.96
C ARG A 102 19.52 16.08 4.93
N TYR A 103 19.03 17.24 4.51
CA TYR A 103 19.80 18.16 3.66
C TYR A 103 21.01 18.74 4.39
N TYR A 104 20.85 19.14 5.65
CA TYR A 104 21.94 19.69 6.46
C TYR A 104 23.05 18.66 6.73
N SER A 105 22.70 17.41 7.02
CA SER A 105 23.67 16.35 7.29
C SER A 105 24.37 15.81 6.03
N GLY A 106 23.96 16.20 4.82
CA GLY A 106 24.50 15.66 3.57
C GLY A 106 24.00 14.25 3.20
N ASP A 107 23.30 13.57 4.11
CA ASP A 107 22.84 12.18 3.95
C ASP A 107 21.65 11.98 2.97
N GLY A 108 21.26 13.02 2.23
CA GLY A 108 20.04 13.02 1.42
C GLY A 108 20.18 13.51 -0.01
N VAL A 109 21.39 13.93 -0.43
CA VAL A 109 21.66 14.50 -1.75
C VAL A 109 23.01 14.04 -2.28
N THR A 110 23.11 12.75 -2.59
CA THR A 110 24.12 12.20 -3.50
C THR A 110 23.49 11.11 -4.34
#